data_AF-A0A6B3GW64-F1
#
_entry.id   AF-A0A6B3GW64-F1
#
_cell.length_a   1.000
_cell.length_b   1.000
_cell.length_c   1.000
_cell.angle_alpha   90.00
_cell.angle_beta   90.00
_cell.angle_gamma   90.00
#
_symmetry.space_group_name_H-M   'P 1'
#
loop_
_entity.id
_entity.type
_entity.pdbx_description
1 polymer ?
#
loop_
_entity_poly.entity_id
_entity_poly.type
_entity_poly.pdbx_seq_one_letter_code
_entity_poly.pdbx_strand_id
1 'polypeptide(L)' 'FAKIKEPLEVPNLLALQTESFDWLLGNAAWKARVEAALDSGQDVPTKSGLEEIFEEISPIEDFSGSMSL' A
#
# COMPACT_ATOMS: atom_id res chain seq x y z
N PHE A 1 -13.53 35.93 -15.00
CA PHE A 1 -14.41 34.77 -14.78
C PHE A 1 -14.04 33.68 -15.76
N ALA A 2 -13.89 32.43 -15.31
CA ALA A 2 -13.52 31.30 -16.16
C ALA A 2 -14.54 31.12 -17.30
N LYS A 3 -14.06 30.99 -18.55
CA LYS A 3 -14.88 30.88 -19.78
C LYS A 3 -14.89 29.46 -20.36
N ILE A 4 -14.02 28.59 -19.87
CA ILE A 4 -13.82 27.22 -20.33
C ILE A 4 -14.12 26.30 -19.14
N LYS A 5 -14.86 25.22 -19.38
CA LYS A 5 -15.13 24.21 -18.35
C LYS A 5 -13.94 23.26 -18.27
N GLU A 6 -13.36 23.12 -17.09
CA GLU A 6 -12.36 22.09 -16.83
C GLU A 6 -13.06 20.72 -16.74
N PRO A 7 -12.62 19.71 -17.52
CA PRO A 7 -13.22 18.39 -17.52
C PRO A 7 -12.78 17.54 -16.30
N LEU A 8 -11.69 17.93 -15.65
CA LEU A 8 -11.10 17.25 -14.50
C LEU A 8 -10.99 18.22 -13.35
N GLU A 9 -11.27 17.74 -12.14
CA GLU A 9 -11.08 18.51 -10.93
C GLU A 9 -9.60 18.50 -10.51
N VAL A 10 -9.23 19.45 -9.63
CA VAL A 10 -7.90 19.49 -9.05
C VAL A 10 -7.69 18.20 -8.22
N PRO A 11 -6.60 17.46 -8.47
CA PRO A 11 -6.35 16.23 -7.73
C PRO A 11 -6.04 16.52 -6.26
N ASN A 12 -6.22 15.51 -5.41
CA ASN A 12 -5.77 15.59 -4.02
C ASN A 12 -4.23 15.67 -3.98
N LEU A 13 -3.71 16.85 -3.61
CA LEU A 13 -2.28 17.16 -3.60
C LEU A 13 -1.48 16.31 -2.60
N LEU A 14 -2.16 15.71 -1.61
CA LEU A 14 -1.54 14.85 -0.61
C LEU A 14 -1.72 13.37 -0.90
N ALA A 15 -2.49 13.00 -1.93
CA ALA A 15 -2.83 11.61 -2.23
C ALA A 15 -1.59 10.72 -2.31
N LEU A 16 -0.55 11.15 -3.04
CA LEU A 16 0.68 10.39 -3.17
C LEU A 16 1.32 10.06 -1.80
N GLN A 17 1.34 11.03 -0.90
CA GLN A 17 1.97 10.88 0.42
C GLN A 17 1.11 10.00 1.34
N THR A 18 -0.19 10.28 1.40
CA THR A 18 -1.11 9.52 2.26
C THR A 18 -1.23 8.08 1.79
N GLU A 19 -1.38 7.87 0.49
CA GLU A 19 -1.59 6.54 -0.07
C GLU A 19 -0.34 5.67 0.01
N SER A 20 0.85 6.25 -0.19
CA SER A 20 2.13 5.54 -0.02
C SER A 20 2.33 5.09 1.43
N PHE A 21 2.01 5.96 2.39
CA PHE A 21 2.15 5.61 3.81
C PHE A 21 1.11 4.57 4.26
N ASP A 22 -0.13 4.67 3.77
CA ASP A 22 -1.15 3.67 4.04
C ASP A 22 -0.76 2.27 3.53
N TRP A 23 -0.17 2.19 2.33
CA TRP A 23 0.37 0.93 1.79
C TRP A 23 1.51 0.38 2.65
N LEU A 24 2.46 1.23 3.05
CA LEU A 24 3.57 0.82 3.90
C LEU A 24 3.05 0.18 5.19
N LEU A 25 2.07 0.82 5.85
CA LEU A 25 1.50 0.34 7.11
C LEU A 25 0.51 -0.82 6.98
N GLY A 26 -0.10 -1.00 5.81
CA GLY A 26 -1.18 -1.97 5.64
C GLY A 26 -2.45 -1.61 6.42
N ASN A 27 -2.79 -0.33 6.55
CA ASN A 27 -3.91 0.12 7.38
C ASN A 27 -5.29 -0.15 6.72
N ALA A 28 -6.37 0.11 7.47
CA ALA A 28 -7.74 -0.18 7.00
C ALA A 28 -8.13 0.59 5.73
N ALA A 29 -7.64 1.81 5.55
CA ALA A 29 -7.93 2.62 4.37
C ALA A 29 -7.26 2.03 3.12
N TRP A 30 -6.03 1.55 3.22
CA TRP A 30 -5.38 0.82 2.13
C TRP A 30 -6.07 -0.51 1.84
N LYS A 31 -6.42 -1.30 2.87
CA LYS A 31 -7.12 -2.58 2.67
C LYS A 31 -8.45 -2.43 1.92
N ALA A 32 -9.25 -1.42 2.27
CA ALA A 32 -10.50 -1.13 1.58
C ALA A 32 -10.27 -0.73 0.11
N ARG A 33 -9.20 0.02 -0.18
CA ARG A 33 -8.82 0.37 -1.56
C ARG A 33 -8.38 -0.86 -2.36
N VAL A 34 -7.60 -1.75 -1.76
CA VAL A 34 -7.18 -3.02 -2.39
C VAL A 34 -8.39 -3.90 -2.68
N GLU A 35 -9.31 -4.06 -1.73
CA GLU A 35 -10.54 -4.83 -1.91
C GLU A 35 -11.39 -4.28 -3.07
N ALA A 36 -11.63 -2.97 -3.09
CA ALA A 36 -12.36 -2.33 -4.18
C ALA A 36 -11.65 -2.48 -5.54
N ALA A 37 -10.33 -2.42 -5.58
CA ALA A 37 -9.55 -2.61 -6.78
C ALA A 37 -9.66 -4.06 -7.30
N LEU A 38 -9.53 -5.06 -6.41
CA LEU A 38 -9.71 -6.46 -6.74
C LEU A 38 -11.12 -6.75 -7.26
N ASP A 39 -12.16 -6.19 -6.63
CA ASP A 39 -13.55 -6.31 -7.07
C ASP A 39 -13.78 -5.70 -8.46
N SER A 40 -13.03 -4.66 -8.81
CA SER A 40 -13.04 -4.04 -10.14
C SER A 40 -12.21 -4.80 -11.19
N GLY A 41 -11.55 -5.89 -10.80
CA GLY A 41 -10.66 -6.67 -11.66
C GLY A 41 -9.30 -6.00 -11.92
N GLN A 42 -8.92 -5.01 -11.12
CA GLN A 42 -7.59 -4.40 -11.18
C GLN A 42 -6.57 -5.30 -10.47
N ASP A 43 -5.41 -5.45 -11.10
CA ASP A 43 -4.27 -6.12 -10.49
C ASP A 43 -3.52 -5.11 -9.61
N VAL A 44 -3.53 -5.34 -8.30
CA VAL A 44 -2.91 -4.47 -7.29
C VAL A 44 -2.15 -5.30 -6.26
N PRO A 45 -1.05 -4.78 -5.68
CA PRO A 45 -0.35 -5.46 -4.59
C PRO A 45 -1.29 -5.68 -3.39
N THR A 46 -1.38 -6.92 -2.95
CA THR A 46 -2.22 -7.32 -1.80
C THR A 46 -1.44 -7.42 -0.50
N LYS A 47 -0.12 -7.27 -0.54
CA LYS A 47 0.76 -7.21 0.63
C LYS A 47 1.14 -5.78 0.94
N SER A 48 1.19 -5.47 2.23
CA SER A 48 1.67 -4.18 2.71
C SER A 48 3.19 -4.14 2.74
N GLY A 49 3.78 -2.94 2.67
CA GLY A 49 5.25 -2.81 2.65
C GLY A 49 5.93 -3.38 3.90
N LEU A 50 5.34 -3.20 5.10
CA LEU A 50 5.90 -3.80 6.32
C LEU A 50 5.79 -5.33 6.32
N GLU A 51 4.69 -5.88 5.80
CA GLU A 51 4.50 -7.33 5.67
C GLU A 51 5.54 -7.94 4.73
N GLU A 52 5.80 -7.30 3.59
CA GLU A 52 6.86 -7.69 2.66
C GLU A 52 8.23 -7.71 3.36
N ILE A 53 8.55 -6.65 4.12
CA ILE A 53 9.82 -6.56 4.87
C ILE A 53 9.91 -7.69 5.90
N PHE A 54 8.85 -7.97 6.65
CA PHE A 54 8.86 -9.04 7.65
C PHE A 54 9.05 -10.42 7.03
N GLU A 55 8.43 -10.69 5.88
CA GLU A 55 8.64 -11.93 5.14
C GLU A 55 10.06 -12.05 4.58
N GLU A 56 10.66 -10.96 4.11
CA GLU A 56 12.01 -10.95 3.53
C GLU A 56 13.10 -11.21 4.58
N ILE A 57 12.95 -10.65 5.79
CA ILE A 57 13.94 -10.80 6.87
C ILE A 57 13.75 -12.08 7.70
N SER A 58 12.68 -12.84 7.45
CA SER A 58 12.30 -14.03 8.22
C SER A 58 12.68 -15.33 7.50
N PRO A 59 13.03 -16.41 8.23
CA PRO A 59 13.28 -16.44 9.68
C PRO A 59 14.65 -15.84 10.04
N ILE A 60 14.75 -15.29 11.24
CA ILE A 60 16.05 -14.86 11.78
C ILE A 60 16.70 -16.08 12.44
N GLU A 61 17.77 -16.59 11.82
CA GLU A 61 18.52 -17.75 12.31
C GLU A 61 19.87 -17.33 12.90
N ASP A 62 20.24 -17.94 14.01
CA ASP A 62 21.58 -17.78 14.59
C ASP A 62 22.61 -18.67 13.86
N PHE A 63 23.89 -18.34 13.94
CA PHE A 63 24.95 -19.10 13.26
C PHE A 63 25.01 -20.59 13.67
N SER A 64 24.47 -20.93 14.85
CA SER A 64 24.44 -22.30 15.36
C SER A 64 23.21 -23.10 14.93
N GLY A 65 22.22 -22.48 14.27
CA GLY A 65 20.96 -23.09 13.85
C GLY A 65 20.11 -23.64 15.00
N SER A 66 20.35 -23.17 16.23
CA SER A 66 19.69 -23.68 17.44
C SER A 66 18.54 -22.81 17.91
N MET A 67 18.39 -21.60 17.37
CA MET A 67 17.24 -20.72 17.63
C MET A 67 16.74 -20.08 16.32
N SER A 68 15.44 -20.14 16.09
CA SER A 68 14.73 -19.34 15.07
C SER A 68 13.63 -18.50 15.72
N LEU A 69 13.39 -17.31 15.16
CA LEU A 69 12.26 -16.41 15.48
C LEU A 69 11.49 -16.08 14.20
#